data_AF-A0A261AUS4-F1
#
_entry.id   AF-A0A261AUS4-F1
#
_cell.length_a   1.000
_cell.length_b   1.000
_cell.length_c   1.000
_cell.angle_alpha   90.00
_cell.angle_beta   90.00
_cell.angle_gamma   90.00
#
_symmetry.space_group_name_H-M   'P 1'
#
loop_
_entity.id
_entity.type
_entity.pdbx_description
1 polymer ?
#
loop_
_entity_poly.entity_id
_entity_poly.type
_entity_poly.pdbx_seq_one_letter_code
_entity_poly.pdbx_strand_id
1 'polypeptide(L)'
;MEISRLSELTLQSVVDYIRNDFDDFGRKYKDENDLVDVVSVLEDSTTYYCRKNLKLLTIRVQFNYQSGWAEVVGEMLPNLETLNVTGIKLDGQEFSNLCKSFPKLKTLDISFCAVTNLNGISNLKNLEPERRAKCNVELHEVWESIGGIGVLGL
;
A
#
# COMPACT_ATOMS: atom_id res chain seq x y z
N MET A 1 21.44 12.77 3.90
CA MET A 1 20.10 13.06 4.43
C MET A 1 19.78 11.94 5.41
N GLU A 2 19.67 12.25 6.71
CA GLU A 2 19.41 11.23 7.74
C GLU A 2 17.96 10.72 7.63
N ILE A 3 17.78 9.46 7.21
CA ILE A 3 16.48 8.77 7.11
C ILE A 3 15.82 8.59 8.50
N SER A 4 16.55 8.87 9.59
CA SER A 4 16.16 8.66 10.98
C SER A 4 15.01 9.56 11.48
N ARG A 5 14.50 10.49 10.67
CA ARG A 5 13.50 11.49 11.11
C ARG A 5 12.24 11.61 10.25
N LEU A 6 12.04 10.77 9.24
CA LEU A 6 10.91 10.91 8.33
C LEU A 6 9.65 10.19 8.86
N SER A 7 8.54 10.92 8.99
CA SER A 7 7.19 10.36 9.21
C SER A 7 6.54 9.81 7.93
N GLU A 8 7.17 10.07 6.79
CA GLU A 8 6.69 9.76 5.44
C GLU A 8 7.84 9.14 4.64
N LEU A 9 7.65 7.92 4.12
CA LEU A 9 8.59 7.30 3.18
C LEU A 9 7.83 6.92 1.91
N THR A 10 8.31 7.39 0.77
CA THR A 10 7.91 6.79 -0.51
C THR A 10 8.95 5.74 -0.88
N LEU A 11 8.54 4.60 -1.45
CA LEU A 11 9.50 3.66 -2.01
C LEU A 11 10.35 4.34 -3.08
N GLN A 12 9.84 5.35 -3.77
CA GLN A 12 10.62 6.15 -4.70
C GLN A 12 11.76 6.90 -3.99
N SER A 13 11.53 7.50 -2.81
CA SER A 13 12.56 8.17 -1.99
C SER A 13 13.62 7.20 -1.47
N VAL A 14 13.20 5.96 -1.15
CA VAL A 14 14.08 4.85 -0.78
C VAL A 14 14.92 4.42 -1.97
N VAL A 15 14.29 4.18 -3.11
CA VAL A 15 14.95 3.87 -4.40
C VAL A 15 15.86 5.02 -4.82
N ASP A 16 15.49 6.27 -4.53
CA ASP A 16 16.26 7.50 -4.75
C ASP A 16 17.50 7.60 -3.85
N TYR A 17 17.43 7.07 -2.64
CA TYR A 17 18.57 6.96 -1.74
C TYR A 17 19.48 5.79 -2.12
N ILE A 18 18.91 4.69 -2.58
CA ILE A 18 19.62 3.51 -3.09
C ILE A 18 20.18 3.77 -4.52
N ARG A 19 19.75 4.87 -5.18
CA ARG A 19 19.94 5.24 -6.60
C ARG A 19 21.36 5.52 -7.07
N ASN A 20 22.38 4.98 -6.41
CA ASN A 20 23.68 4.85 -7.06
C ASN A 20 23.75 3.67 -8.04
N ASP A 21 22.78 2.75 -8.08
CA ASP A 21 22.68 1.74 -9.16
C ASP A 21 21.26 1.17 -9.31
N PHE A 22 20.51 1.62 -10.32
CA PHE A 22 19.20 1.02 -10.67
C PHE A 22 19.34 -0.47 -11.09
N ASP A 23 20.51 -0.84 -11.62
CA ASP A 23 20.85 -2.21 -12.03
C ASP A 23 21.14 -3.16 -10.85
N ASP A 24 21.51 -2.62 -9.69
CA ASP A 24 21.70 -3.39 -8.46
C ASP A 24 20.36 -3.64 -7.74
N PHE A 25 19.47 -2.64 -7.74
CA PHE A 25 18.11 -2.79 -7.22
C PHE A 25 17.35 -3.94 -7.89
N GLY A 26 17.43 -4.01 -9.23
CA GLY A 26 16.79 -5.07 -10.01
C GLY A 26 17.38 -6.46 -9.73
N ARG A 27 18.67 -6.57 -9.39
CA ARG A 27 19.31 -7.87 -9.08
C ARG A 27 19.09 -8.31 -7.64
N LYS A 28 18.99 -7.36 -6.71
CA LYS A 28 18.93 -7.66 -5.28
C LYS A 28 17.52 -8.00 -4.79
N TYR A 29 16.52 -7.30 -5.30
CA TYR A 29 15.16 -7.37 -4.75
C TYR A 29 14.18 -8.12 -5.64
N LYS A 30 14.65 -8.75 -6.72
CA LYS A 30 13.80 -9.54 -7.60
C LYS A 30 14.13 -11.01 -7.53
N ASP A 31 13.11 -11.84 -7.65
CA ASP A 31 13.28 -13.28 -7.82
C ASP A 31 13.56 -13.67 -9.27
N GLU A 32 13.67 -14.99 -9.53
CA GLU A 32 13.88 -15.56 -10.86
C GLU A 32 12.79 -15.20 -11.88
N ASN A 33 11.62 -14.73 -11.43
CA ASN A 33 10.49 -14.32 -12.26
C ASN A 33 10.40 -12.78 -12.41
N ASP A 34 11.44 -12.04 -12.02
CA ASP A 34 11.50 -10.58 -12.04
C ASP A 34 10.44 -9.92 -11.11
N LEU A 35 9.94 -10.65 -10.11
CA LEU A 35 8.99 -10.13 -9.12
C LEU A 35 9.74 -9.50 -7.95
N VAL A 36 9.37 -8.27 -7.59
CA VAL A 36 9.97 -7.51 -6.49
C VAL A 36 9.45 -7.99 -5.14
N ASP A 37 10.39 -8.28 -4.24
CA ASP A 37 10.16 -8.52 -2.81
C ASP A 37 10.07 -7.18 -2.05
N VAL A 38 8.84 -6.73 -1.80
CA VAL A 38 8.57 -5.51 -1.03
C VAL A 38 9.12 -5.59 0.39
N VAL A 39 9.11 -6.78 1.00
CA VAL A 39 9.56 -7.00 2.38
C VAL A 39 11.05 -6.72 2.46
N SER A 40 11.85 -7.37 1.62
CA SER A 40 13.31 -7.16 1.58
C SER A 40 13.67 -5.70 1.30
N VAL A 41 12.95 -5.03 0.40
CA VAL A 41 13.16 -3.59 0.12
C VAL A 41 12.93 -2.75 1.38
N LEU A 42 11.84 -3.01 2.11
CA LEU A 42 11.52 -2.28 3.34
C LEU A 42 12.49 -2.62 4.47
N GLU A 43 12.92 -3.88 4.60
CA GLU A 43 13.86 -4.30 5.63
C GLU A 43 15.19 -3.55 5.53
N ASP A 44 15.73 -3.45 4.32
CA ASP A 44 17.01 -2.79 4.05
C ASP A 44 16.92 -1.26 4.07
N SER A 45 15.76 -0.71 3.72
CA SER A 45 15.60 0.76 3.60
C SER A 45 15.07 1.44 4.85
N THR A 46 14.60 0.67 5.83
CA THR A 46 14.00 1.21 7.04
C THR A 46 14.63 0.65 8.30
N THR A 47 14.81 1.49 9.31
CA THR A 47 15.17 1.04 10.65
C THR A 47 13.93 0.55 11.40
N TYR A 48 14.14 -0.18 12.50
CA TYR A 48 13.05 -0.53 13.42
C TYR A 48 12.24 0.71 13.87
N TYR A 49 12.93 1.81 14.19
CA TYR A 49 12.27 3.07 14.58
C TYR A 49 11.41 3.63 13.44
N CYS A 50 11.95 3.67 12.21
CA CYS A 50 11.19 4.12 11.03
C CYS A 50 9.93 3.27 10.84
N ARG A 51 10.05 1.94 10.93
CA ARG A 51 8.93 0.99 10.77
C ARG A 51 7.80 1.25 11.78
N LYS A 52 8.14 1.55 13.03
CA LYS A 52 7.14 1.85 14.07
C LYS A 52 6.54 3.26 14.00
N ASN A 53 7.13 4.18 13.24
CA ASN A 53 6.63 5.56 13.14
C ASN A 53 6.14 5.94 11.74
N LEU A 54 6.27 5.05 10.75
CA LEU A 54 5.81 5.29 9.39
C LEU A 54 4.30 5.50 9.36
N LYS A 55 3.86 6.58 8.72
CA LYS A 55 2.44 6.86 8.51
C LYS A 55 2.01 6.74 7.05
N LEU A 56 2.95 6.91 6.12
CA LEU A 56 2.67 6.88 4.68
C LEU A 56 3.64 5.94 3.98
N LEU A 57 3.09 5.02 3.19
CA LEU A 57 3.83 4.15 2.26
C LEU A 57 3.24 4.31 0.85
N THR A 58 4.11 4.33 -0.15
CA THR A 58 3.70 4.36 -1.57
C THR A 58 4.46 3.31 -2.36
N ILE A 59 3.72 2.46 -3.08
CA ILE A 59 4.14 1.40 -4.00
C ILE A 59 3.55 1.71 -5.39
N ARG A 60 4.39 1.76 -6.43
CA ARG A 60 3.99 2.23 -7.78
C ARG A 60 4.27 1.19 -8.87
N VAL A 61 3.54 1.32 -9.97
CA VAL A 61 3.51 0.55 -11.26
C VAL A 61 4.86 0.10 -11.86
N GLN A 62 6.00 0.53 -11.33
CA GLN A 62 7.29 0.31 -12.00
C GLN A 62 7.72 -1.16 -12.02
N PHE A 63 7.11 -2.03 -11.20
CA PHE A 63 7.51 -3.42 -11.06
C PHE A 63 6.32 -4.37 -10.90
N ASN A 64 6.54 -5.65 -11.19
CA ASN A 64 5.70 -6.73 -10.69
C ASN A 64 6.14 -7.06 -9.27
N TYR A 65 5.21 -7.49 -8.42
CA TYR A 65 5.47 -7.75 -7.00
C TYR A 65 5.13 -9.18 -6.64
N GLN A 66 5.89 -9.76 -5.72
CA GLN A 66 5.55 -11.04 -5.11
C GLN A 66 4.23 -10.91 -4.33
N SER A 67 3.43 -11.97 -4.31
CA SER A 67 2.21 -12.05 -3.48
C SER A 67 2.56 -12.27 -2.01
N GLY A 68 1.63 -11.95 -1.10
CA GLY A 68 1.76 -12.20 0.34
C GLY A 68 2.51 -11.10 1.10
N TRP A 69 2.89 -10.01 0.45
CA TRP A 69 3.61 -8.91 1.10
C TRP A 69 2.73 -8.14 2.08
N ALA A 70 1.42 -8.02 1.83
CA ALA A 70 0.55 -7.13 2.60
C ALA A 70 0.49 -7.51 4.09
N GLU A 71 0.52 -8.81 4.41
CA GLU A 71 0.50 -9.31 5.78
C GLU A 71 1.78 -8.95 6.52
N VAL A 72 2.92 -9.30 5.95
CA VAL A 72 4.25 -9.02 6.52
C VAL A 72 4.48 -7.52 6.67
N VAL A 73 4.13 -6.73 5.65
CA VAL A 73 4.29 -5.28 5.68
C VAL A 73 3.36 -4.63 6.72
N GLY A 74 2.16 -5.15 6.94
CA GLY A 74 1.27 -4.68 8.01
C GLY A 74 1.85 -4.89 9.41
N GLU A 75 2.48 -6.04 9.66
CA GLU A 75 3.18 -6.29 10.92
C GLU A 75 4.41 -5.38 11.10
N MET A 76 5.14 -5.13 10.01
CA MET A 76 6.27 -4.21 9.99
C MET A 76 5.83 -2.77 10.27
N LEU A 77 4.72 -2.31 9.71
CA LEU A 77 4.27 -0.92 9.71
C LEU A 77 2.93 -0.73 10.46
N PRO A 78 2.88 -1.01 11.79
CA PRO A 78 1.63 -1.09 12.54
C PRO A 78 0.90 0.25 12.73
N ASN A 79 1.55 1.36 12.37
CA ASN A 79 1.03 2.73 12.52
C ASN A 79 0.74 3.41 11.18
N LEU A 80 0.69 2.64 10.09
CA LEU A 80 0.41 3.18 8.76
C LEU A 80 -1.00 3.79 8.69
N GLU A 81 -1.07 5.04 8.25
CA GLU A 81 -2.32 5.80 8.07
C GLU A 81 -2.66 5.99 6.59
N THR A 82 -1.67 5.95 5.69
CA THR A 82 -1.83 6.12 4.25
C THR A 82 -1.04 5.07 3.48
N LEU A 83 -1.73 4.37 2.59
CA LEU A 83 -1.14 3.36 1.71
C LEU A 83 -1.57 3.67 0.28
N ASN A 84 -0.58 3.94 -0.57
CA ASN A 84 -0.82 4.11 -2.00
C ASN A 84 -0.18 2.94 -2.74
N VAL A 85 -0.99 2.12 -3.38
CA VAL A 85 -0.56 1.00 -4.24
C VAL A 85 -1.16 1.28 -5.60
N THR A 86 -0.38 1.64 -6.60
CA THR A 86 -0.94 2.04 -7.90
C THR A 86 -0.38 1.20 -9.02
N GLY A 87 -1.25 0.78 -9.95
CA GLY A 87 -0.91 0.01 -11.15
C GLY A 87 -0.27 -1.35 -10.87
N ILE A 88 -0.58 -1.97 -9.72
CA ILE A 88 -0.10 -3.30 -9.35
C ILE A 88 -1.31 -4.22 -9.33
N LYS A 89 -1.23 -5.37 -10.00
CA LYS A 89 -2.32 -6.35 -9.95
C LYS A 89 -2.50 -6.85 -8.53
N LEU A 90 -3.62 -6.49 -7.90
CA LEU A 90 -4.04 -7.00 -6.59
C LEU A 90 -5.18 -7.99 -6.82
N ASP A 91 -4.94 -9.26 -6.57
CA ASP A 91 -6.02 -10.24 -6.52
C ASP A 91 -6.87 -10.06 -5.25
N GLY A 92 -8.01 -10.75 -5.19
CA GLY A 92 -8.94 -10.62 -4.08
C GLY A 92 -8.37 -11.12 -2.73
N GLN A 93 -7.40 -12.03 -2.75
CA GLN A 93 -6.77 -12.55 -1.54
C GLN A 93 -5.78 -11.53 -0.99
N GLU A 94 -4.92 -10.98 -1.84
CA GLU A 94 -3.95 -9.93 -1.46
C GLU A 94 -4.67 -8.67 -0.96
N PHE A 95 -5.76 -8.28 -1.64
CA PHE A 95 -6.58 -7.15 -1.21
C PHE A 95 -7.24 -7.39 0.16
N SER A 96 -7.79 -8.59 0.39
CA SER A 96 -8.38 -8.97 1.68
C SER A 96 -7.34 -8.98 2.80
N ASN A 97 -6.13 -9.48 2.52
CA ASN A 97 -5.01 -9.45 3.45
C ASN A 97 -4.62 -8.01 3.79
N LEU A 98 -4.41 -7.15 2.78
CA LEU A 98 -4.16 -5.72 2.96
C LEU A 98 -5.20 -5.07 3.89
N CYS A 99 -6.49 -5.33 3.66
CA CYS A 99 -7.55 -4.74 4.49
C CYS A 99 -7.51 -5.19 5.96
N LYS A 100 -7.00 -6.40 6.25
CA LYS A 100 -6.83 -6.90 7.64
C LYS A 100 -5.56 -6.36 8.28
N SER A 101 -4.50 -6.20 7.50
CA SER A 101 -3.15 -5.92 7.96
C SER A 101 -2.92 -4.43 8.30
N PHE A 102 -3.74 -3.52 7.79
CA PHE A 102 -3.63 -2.07 8.05
C PHE A 102 -4.87 -1.49 8.77
N PRO A 103 -5.16 -1.84 10.03
CA PRO A 103 -6.38 -1.42 10.72
C PRO A 103 -6.46 0.09 11.02
N LYS A 104 -5.33 0.80 11.02
CA LYS A 104 -5.25 2.25 11.26
C LYS A 104 -5.33 3.09 9.99
N LEU A 105 -5.51 2.45 8.84
CA LEU A 105 -5.51 3.11 7.56
C LEU A 105 -6.68 4.10 7.44
N LYS A 106 -6.34 5.33 7.05
CA LYS A 106 -7.27 6.44 6.80
C LYS A 106 -7.41 6.74 5.30
N THR A 107 -6.38 6.41 4.53
CA THR A 107 -6.32 6.67 3.09
C THR A 107 -5.72 5.46 2.37
N LEU A 108 -6.38 5.00 1.31
CA LEU A 108 -5.97 3.84 0.51
C LEU A 108 -6.05 4.13 -0.99
N ASP A 109 -4.98 4.46 -1.68
CA ASP A 109 -5.03 4.51 -3.16
C ASP A 109 -4.76 3.12 -3.73
N ILE A 110 -5.71 2.53 -4.47
CA ILE A 110 -5.53 1.29 -5.25
C ILE A 110 -5.87 1.49 -6.74
N SER A 111 -5.66 2.70 -7.24
CA SER A 111 -5.93 3.04 -8.63
C SER A 111 -5.13 2.16 -9.58
N PHE A 112 -5.79 1.70 -10.65
CA PHE A 112 -5.19 0.84 -11.67
C PHE A 112 -4.71 -0.54 -11.17
N CYS A 113 -5.19 -1.02 -10.01
CA CYS A 113 -4.76 -2.30 -9.45
C CYS A 113 -5.56 -3.53 -9.93
N ALA A 114 -6.51 -3.34 -10.87
CA ALA A 114 -7.39 -4.40 -11.40
C ALA A 114 -8.13 -5.20 -10.30
N VAL A 115 -8.43 -4.56 -9.17
CA VAL A 115 -9.19 -5.19 -8.07
C VAL A 115 -10.63 -5.39 -8.52
N THR A 116 -11.04 -6.66 -8.63
CA THR A 116 -12.40 -7.05 -9.03
C THR A 116 -13.30 -7.40 -7.85
N ASN A 117 -12.74 -7.51 -6.64
CA ASN A 117 -13.46 -7.89 -5.43
C ASN A 117 -12.95 -7.06 -4.24
N LEU A 118 -13.87 -6.38 -3.55
CA LEU A 118 -13.58 -5.52 -2.40
C LEU A 118 -13.86 -6.20 -1.04
N ASN A 119 -13.91 -7.54 -1.02
CA ASN A 119 -14.05 -8.31 0.20
C ASN A 119 -12.98 -7.92 1.23
N GLY A 120 -13.44 -7.63 2.46
CA GLY A 120 -12.56 -7.22 3.55
C GLY A 120 -12.41 -5.70 3.70
N ILE A 121 -12.86 -4.87 2.76
CA ILE A 121 -12.80 -3.39 2.90
C ILE A 121 -13.46 -2.89 4.20
N SER A 122 -14.48 -3.59 4.70
CA SER A 122 -15.15 -3.29 5.98
C SER A 122 -14.24 -3.41 7.21
N ASN A 123 -13.08 -4.06 7.11
CA ASN A 123 -12.07 -4.10 8.16
C ASN A 123 -11.35 -2.75 8.33
N LEU A 124 -11.35 -1.90 7.30
CA LEU A 124 -10.73 -0.58 7.30
C LEU A 124 -11.69 0.48 7.89
N LYS A 125 -11.94 0.36 9.20
CA LYS A 125 -12.93 1.17 9.94
C LYS A 125 -12.58 2.67 10.03
N ASN A 126 -11.33 3.03 9.79
CA ASN A 126 -10.82 4.39 9.94
C ASN A 126 -10.69 5.15 8.62
N LEU A 127 -11.17 4.59 7.50
CA LEU A 127 -11.11 5.28 6.21
C LEU A 127 -11.92 6.57 6.26
N GLU A 128 -11.25 7.70 6.02
CA GLU A 128 -11.89 9.01 6.05
C GLU A 128 -12.72 9.20 4.76
N PRO A 129 -14.03 9.52 4.86
CA PRO A 129 -14.91 9.68 3.70
C PRO A 129 -14.45 10.73 2.68
N GLU A 130 -13.71 11.74 3.13
CA GLU A 130 -13.22 12.85 2.31
C GLU A 130 -11.87 12.55 1.64
N ARG A 131 -11.15 11.52 2.09
CA ARG A 131 -9.84 11.07 1.56
C ARG A 131 -9.92 9.62 1.07
N ARG A 132 -11.12 9.27 0.58
CA ARG A 132 -11.52 7.94 0.12
C ARG A 132 -10.51 7.32 -0.81
N ALA A 133 -10.50 6.00 -0.74
CA ALA A 133 -9.70 5.19 -1.60
C ALA A 133 -9.94 5.55 -3.07
N LYS A 134 -8.94 6.12 -3.74
CA LYS A 134 -8.99 6.26 -5.19
C LYS A 134 -8.80 4.84 -5.73
N CYS A 135 -9.90 4.18 -6.04
CA CYS A 135 -9.90 2.93 -6.76
C CYS A 135 -10.52 3.23 -8.12
N ASN A 136 -9.84 2.88 -9.21
CA ASN A 136 -10.34 3.10 -10.56
C ASN A 136 -11.35 2.01 -10.99
N VAL A 137 -12.18 1.57 -10.04
CA VAL A 137 -13.36 0.74 -10.29
C VAL A 137 -14.52 1.74 -10.36
N GLU A 138 -15.44 1.59 -11.30
CA GLU A 138 -16.65 2.42 -11.42
C GLU A 138 -17.48 2.34 -10.13
N LEU A 139 -17.11 3.13 -9.10
CA LEU A 139 -17.60 3.01 -7.73
C LEU A 139 -18.92 3.76 -7.49
N HIS A 140 -19.79 3.82 -8.50
CA HIS A 140 -21.15 4.33 -8.31
C HIS A 140 -22.11 3.23 -7.80
N GLU A 141 -21.80 1.94 -7.96
CA GLU A 141 -22.71 0.84 -7.60
C GLU A 141 -22.36 0.09 -6.30
N VAL A 142 -21.08 0.08 -5.87
CA VAL A 142 -20.68 -0.69 -4.68
C VAL A 142 -21.11 -0.03 -3.37
N TRP A 143 -21.24 1.31 -3.34
CA TRP A 143 -21.53 2.05 -2.11
C TRP A 143 -23.01 1.98 -1.67
N GLU A 144 -23.94 1.84 -2.61
CA GLU A 144 -25.37 1.61 -2.28
C GLU A 144 -25.59 0.25 -1.63
N SER A 145 -24.77 -0.75 -1.98
CA SER A 145 -24.90 -2.13 -1.50
C SER A 145 -24.38 -2.33 -0.07
N ILE A 146 -23.52 -1.43 0.43
CA ILE A 146 -22.95 -1.50 1.79
C ILE A 146 -23.67 -0.61 2.83
N GLY A 147 -24.84 -0.05 2.47
CA GLY A 147 -25.76 0.55 3.45
C GLY A 147 -25.34 1.92 4.02
N GLY A 148 -24.53 2.69 3.29
CA GLY A 148 -24.18 4.05 3.68
C GLY A 148 -25.30 5.05 3.34
N ILE A 149 -26.37 5.06 4.13
CA ILE A 149 -27.42 6.09 4.05
C ILE A 149 -26.87 7.43 4.56
N GLY A 150 -27.06 8.49 3.77
CA GLY A 150 -26.84 9.90 4.13
C GLY A 150 -25.49 10.41 3.63
N VAL A 151 -25.39 11.26 2.61
CA VAL A 151 -26.13 12.52 2.46
C VAL A 151 -26.47 12.74 0.98
N LEU A 152 -27.75 12.61 0.64
CA LEU A 152 -28.40 13.50 -0.32
C LEU A 152 -28.70 14.79 0.45
N GLY A 153 -28.21 15.94 -0.03
CA GLY A 153 -28.58 17.22 0.57
C GLY A 153 -27.64 18.37 0.25
N LEU A 154 -27.93 19.00 -0.90
CA LEU A 154 -27.51 20.33 -1.38
C LEU A 154 -26.12 20.48 -2.01
#